data_AF-A0A6N2RYD5-F1
#
_entry.id   AF-A0A6N2RYD5-F1
#
_cell.length_a   1.000
_cell.length_b   1.000
_cell.length_c   1.000
_cell.angle_alpha   90.00
_cell.angle_beta   90.00
_cell.angle_gamma   90.00
#
_symmetry.space_group_name_H-M   'P 1'
#
loop_
_entity.id
_entity.type
_entity.pdbx_description
1 polymer ?
#
loop_
_entity_poly.entity_id
_entity_poly.type
_entity_poly.pdbx_seq_one_letter_code
_entity_poly.pdbx_strand_id
1 'polypeptide(L)'
;MEKALAEKTGGYLIGDVAQMVGLSRDALRFYEKKGIIRADKKENGYRYYSEDDIYRLMYILYHRKMNTSLEEIGGLMSGQNSTTAMRQHVRQRMAEEEEALRRHSQAIMRLKLVEKDISRIEECMGRYSIRKFPKAYVMATCSDLQEGLRTWFKLSSTIPGLDMSYFYNMLTYTGEDLEEKGTLLLFYEELEKGLGREFNRSRYHMTEEPECIYTIMESENTLPDFDMIHKMVQWAHKHGLEPTERVYANDMTSFFAKDRTTYCLEIYMPFKRIASPV
;
A
#
# COMPACT_ATOMS: atom_id res chain seq x y z
N MET A 1 -8.48 49.73 1.94
CA MET A 1 -7.64 49.26 3.07
C MET A 1 -6.18 49.29 2.63
N GLU A 2 -5.72 50.49 2.28
CA GLU A 2 -4.53 50.71 1.43
C GLU A 2 -3.65 51.85 2.01
N LYS A 3 -3.90 52.20 3.28
CA LYS A 3 -3.19 53.24 4.02
C LYS A 3 -2.39 52.60 5.15
N ALA A 4 -1.26 52.00 4.80
CA ALA A 4 -0.07 51.84 5.65
C ALA A 4 0.98 50.95 4.96
N LEU A 5 1.09 51.02 3.63
CA LEU A 5 2.34 50.67 2.98
C LEU A 5 3.32 51.80 3.34
N ALA A 6 3.93 51.69 4.52
CA ALA A 6 4.68 52.74 5.19
C ALA A 6 5.71 53.36 4.25
N GLU A 7 5.57 54.66 4.00
CA GLU A 7 6.53 55.43 3.23
C GLU A 7 7.92 55.36 3.89
N LYS A 8 8.86 54.82 3.09
CA LYS A 8 10.30 55.09 3.06
C LYS A 8 11.06 54.98 4.40
N THR A 9 11.95 53.98 4.43
CA THR A 9 13.20 53.89 5.23
C THR A 9 13.16 53.24 6.63
N GLY A 10 12.33 52.21 6.92
CA GLY A 10 12.30 51.76 8.33
C GLY A 10 11.98 50.36 8.83
N GLY A 11 11.78 49.35 7.99
CA GLY A 11 11.48 47.98 8.45
C GLY A 11 10.03 47.78 8.91
N TYR A 12 9.68 46.53 9.22
CA TYR A 12 8.31 46.05 9.46
C TYR A 12 8.11 45.67 10.92
N LEU A 13 6.97 45.99 11.53
CA LEU A 13 6.69 45.56 12.90
C LEU A 13 6.42 44.05 12.93
N ILE A 14 6.65 43.41 14.09
CA ILE A 14 6.38 41.97 14.27
C ILE A 14 4.94 41.57 13.91
N GLY A 15 3.97 42.47 14.13
CA GLY A 15 2.58 42.26 13.77
C GLY A 15 2.37 42.20 12.26
N ASP A 16 3.01 43.11 11.53
CA ASP A 16 2.91 43.18 10.08
C ASP A 16 3.60 41.96 9.45
N VAL A 17 4.78 41.59 9.93
CA VAL A 17 5.51 40.38 9.48
C VAL A 17 4.66 39.13 9.75
N ALA A 18 4.10 38.99 10.94
CA ALA A 18 3.25 37.86 11.31
C ALA A 18 2.08 37.68 10.33
N GLN A 19 1.42 38.80 9.98
CA GLN A 19 0.32 38.81 9.02
C GLN A 19 0.79 38.48 7.60
N MET A 20 1.91 39.05 7.15
CA MET A 20 2.44 38.84 5.80
C MET A 20 2.85 37.38 5.56
N VAL A 21 3.52 36.74 6.52
CA VAL A 21 4.03 35.36 6.34
C VAL A 21 3.12 34.28 6.94
N GLY A 22 1.99 34.67 7.53
CA GLY A 22 1.02 33.73 8.11
C GLY A 22 1.52 32.99 9.35
N LEU A 23 2.38 33.63 10.16
CA LEU A 23 2.95 33.05 11.38
C LEU A 23 2.43 33.75 12.63
N SER A 24 2.45 33.06 13.77
CA SER A 24 2.24 33.72 15.05
C SER A 24 3.44 34.60 15.42
N ARG A 25 3.22 35.63 16.24
CA ARG A 25 4.32 36.45 16.79
C ARG A 25 5.31 35.61 17.60
N ASP A 26 4.86 34.54 18.26
CA ASP A 26 5.73 33.63 19.00
C ASP A 26 6.58 32.75 18.08
N ALA A 27 6.07 32.35 16.91
CA ALA A 27 6.88 31.69 15.89
C ALA A 27 7.98 32.63 15.37
N LEU A 28 7.67 33.92 15.13
CA LEU A 28 8.69 34.90 14.76
C LEU A 28 9.75 35.09 15.86
N ARG A 29 9.35 35.17 17.14
CA ARG A 29 10.29 35.23 18.27
C ARG A 29 11.16 33.98 18.37
N PHE A 30 10.62 32.80 18.02
CA PHE A 30 11.41 31.57 17.94
C PHE A 30 12.48 31.67 16.86
N TYR A 31 12.14 32.14 15.66
CA TYR A 31 13.12 32.36 14.58
C TYR A 31 14.16 33.42 14.96
N GLU A 32 13.74 34.47 15.66
CA GLU A 32 14.65 35.48 16.20
C GLU A 32 15.62 34.90 17.23
N LYS A 33 15.13 34.08 18.17
CA LYS A 33 15.96 33.37 19.16
C LYS A 33 16.94 32.40 18.50
N LYS A 34 16.58 31.83 17.36
CA LYS A 34 17.45 30.96 16.55
C LYS A 34 18.44 31.74 15.68
N GLY A 35 18.44 33.07 15.74
CA GLY A 35 19.36 33.93 14.97
C GLY A 35 19.05 33.97 13.47
N ILE A 36 17.88 33.49 13.07
CA ILE A 36 17.45 33.39 11.67
C ILE A 36 17.02 34.77 11.14
N ILE A 37 16.29 35.51 11.96
CA ILE A 37 15.93 36.91 11.75
C ILE A 37 16.41 37.74 12.93
N ARG A 38 16.57 39.04 12.73
CA ARG A 38 16.98 39.96 13.79
C ARG A 38 16.11 41.20 13.76
N ALA A 39 15.44 41.50 14.87
CA ALA A 39 14.75 42.77 15.01
C ALA A 39 15.72 43.87 15.44
N ASP A 40 15.65 45.01 14.76
CA ASP A 40 16.30 46.24 15.18
C ASP A 40 15.35 47.07 16.03
N LYS A 41 15.80 47.42 17.24
CA LYS A 41 15.04 48.29 18.14
C LYS A 41 15.34 49.74 17.80
N LYS A 42 14.32 50.49 17.40
CA LYS A 42 14.45 51.93 17.09
C LYS A 42 14.23 52.79 18.33
N GLU A 43 14.53 54.08 18.21
CA GLU A 43 14.40 55.08 19.29
C GLU A 43 12.99 55.14 19.89
N ASN A 44 11.96 54.83 19.11
CA ASN A 44 10.57 54.75 19.55
C ASN A 44 10.25 53.49 20.40
N GLY A 45 11.24 52.64 20.69
CA GLY A 45 11.12 51.44 21.51
C GLY A 45 10.55 50.21 20.79
N TYR A 46 10.06 50.36 19.55
CA TYR A 46 9.51 49.26 18.76
C TYR A 46 10.59 48.45 18.04
N ARG A 47 10.26 47.19 17.76
CA ARG A 47 11.07 46.23 17.02
C ARG A 47 10.68 46.23 15.55
N TYR A 48 11.65 46.44 14.67
CA TYR A 48 11.47 46.43 13.22
C TYR A 48 12.32 45.34 12.59
N TYR A 49 11.75 44.60 11.63
CA TYR A 49 12.43 43.62 10.81
C TYR A 49 12.74 44.23 9.45
N SER A 50 13.89 43.91 8.87
CA SER A 50 14.24 44.39 7.53
C SER A 50 13.53 43.59 6.43
N GLU A 51 13.62 44.07 5.19
CA GLU A 51 13.23 43.26 4.02
C GLU A 51 14.06 41.98 3.92
N ASP A 52 15.36 42.02 4.26
CA ASP A 52 16.25 40.83 4.27
C ASP A 52 15.75 39.78 5.26
N ASP A 53 15.30 40.18 6.45
CA ASP A 53 14.69 39.27 7.43
C ASP A 53 13.43 38.59 6.87
N ILE A 54 12.62 39.32 6.10
CA ILE A 54 11.43 38.78 5.44
C ILE A 54 11.84 37.79 4.35
N TYR A 55 12.82 38.12 3.50
CA TYR A 55 13.31 37.19 2.48
C TYR A 55 13.89 35.91 3.09
N ARG A 56 14.64 36.01 4.19
CA ARG A 56 15.14 34.86 4.95
C ARG A 56 14.00 34.00 5.50
N LEU A 57 12.97 34.62 6.08
CA LEU A 57 11.78 33.89 6.54
C LEU A 57 11.07 33.18 5.40
N MET A 58 10.84 33.86 4.28
CA MET A 58 10.20 33.27 3.10
C MET A 58 10.99 32.07 2.57
N TYR A 59 12.32 32.19 2.49
CA TYR A 59 13.21 31.11 2.11
C TYR A 59 13.06 29.90 3.04
N ILE A 60 13.13 30.12 4.35
CA ILE A 60 13.00 29.05 5.35
C ILE A 60 11.61 28.40 5.27
N LEU A 61 10.55 29.19 5.22
CA LEU A 61 9.18 28.68 5.16
C LEU A 61 8.93 27.84 3.90
N TYR A 62 9.48 28.26 2.76
CA TYR A 62 9.40 27.49 1.53
C TYR A 62 10.11 26.14 1.65
N HIS A 63 11.33 26.11 2.19
CA HIS A 63 12.07 24.87 2.41
C HIS A 63 11.46 23.95 3.48
N ARG A 64 10.85 24.53 4.52
CA ARG A 64 10.09 23.77 5.53
C ARG A 64 8.88 23.05 4.93
N LYS A 65 8.21 23.63 3.91
CA LYS A 65 7.13 22.95 3.17
C LYS A 65 7.62 21.75 2.34
N MET A 66 8.91 21.68 2.04
CA MET A 66 9.57 20.55 1.39
C MET A 66 10.18 19.57 2.40
N ASN A 67 9.70 19.59 3.65
CA ASN A 67 10.17 18.78 4.77
C ASN A 67 11.69 18.89 5.03
N THR A 68 12.33 19.99 4.63
CA THR A 68 13.74 20.24 4.97
C THR A 68 13.84 20.72 6.43
N SER A 69 14.80 20.19 7.18
CA SER A 69 15.07 20.58 8.56
C SER A 69 15.67 21.98 8.65
N LEU A 70 15.54 22.65 9.81
CA LEU A 70 16.14 23.97 10.00
C LEU A 70 17.68 23.94 9.94
N GLU A 71 18.29 22.82 10.32
CA GLU A 71 19.74 22.62 10.25
C GLU A 71 20.22 22.58 8.80
N GLU A 72 19.58 21.77 7.96
CA GLU A 72 19.87 21.71 6.52
C GLU A 72 19.62 23.07 5.86
N ILE A 73 18.52 23.77 6.21
CA ILE A 73 18.26 25.12 5.68
C ILE A 73 19.37 26.09 6.09
N GLY A 74 19.85 26.03 7.33
CA GLY A 74 20.97 26.83 7.79
C GLY A 74 22.23 26.60 6.95
N GLY A 75 22.55 25.33 6.68
CA GLY A 75 23.65 24.95 5.78
C GLY A 75 23.45 25.42 4.35
N LEU A 76 22.20 25.43 3.85
CA LEU A 76 21.84 25.95 2.53
C LEU A 76 22.04 27.47 2.43
N MET A 77 21.75 28.21 3.50
CA MET A 77 21.86 29.67 3.56
C MET A 77 23.29 30.18 3.82
N SER A 78 24.14 29.42 4.51
CA SER A 78 25.47 29.88 4.97
C SER A 78 26.57 29.93 3.88
N GLY A 79 26.20 29.83 2.59
CA GLY A 79 27.08 30.28 1.50
C GLY A 79 28.18 29.34 1.02
N GLN A 80 28.20 28.06 1.41
CA GLN A 80 29.07 27.05 0.76
C GLN A 80 28.45 26.43 -0.52
N ASN A 81 27.28 26.90 -0.95
CA ASN A 81 26.45 26.20 -1.92
C ASN A 81 26.59 26.78 -3.32
N SER A 82 27.26 26.03 -4.19
CA SER A 82 27.03 26.13 -5.63
C SER A 82 25.58 25.73 -5.94
N THR A 83 25.04 26.22 -7.06
CA THR A 83 23.75 25.77 -7.61
C THR A 83 23.67 24.23 -7.74
N THR A 84 24.82 23.56 -7.80
CA THR A 84 24.97 22.10 -7.76
C THR A 84 24.56 21.48 -6.42
N ALA A 85 25.00 22.03 -5.29
CA ALA A 85 24.65 21.50 -3.95
C ALA A 85 23.14 21.62 -3.68
N MET A 86 22.56 22.76 -4.03
CA MET A 86 21.10 22.97 -3.95
C MET A 86 20.35 21.96 -4.83
N ARG A 87 20.80 21.77 -6.07
CA ARG A 87 20.20 20.80 -6.99
C ARG A 87 20.27 19.37 -6.45
N GLN A 88 21.38 19.00 -5.82
CA GLN A 88 21.53 17.68 -5.19
C GLN A 88 20.55 17.51 -4.02
N HIS A 89 20.47 18.50 -3.12
CA HIS A 89 19.52 18.50 -1.99
C HIS A 89 18.08 18.34 -2.47
N VAL A 90 17.66 19.15 -3.46
CA VAL A 90 16.31 19.09 -4.01
C VAL A 90 16.03 17.73 -4.67
N ARG A 91 16.99 17.16 -5.42
CA ARG A 91 16.85 15.81 -6.01
C ARG A 91 16.69 14.73 -4.95
N GLN A 92 17.46 14.82 -3.87
CA GLN A 92 17.33 13.90 -2.75
C GLN A 92 15.95 14.01 -2.10
N ARG A 93 15.49 15.23 -1.78
CA ARG A 93 14.14 15.45 -1.23
C ARG A 93 13.04 14.91 -2.16
N MET A 94 13.13 15.15 -3.47
CA MET A 94 12.17 14.59 -4.42
C MET A 94 12.14 13.06 -4.37
N ALA A 95 13.30 12.40 -4.36
CA ALA A 95 13.37 10.94 -4.28
C ALA A 95 12.77 10.40 -2.98
N GLU A 96 12.99 11.06 -1.85
CA GLU A 96 12.42 10.67 -0.55
C GLU A 96 10.90 10.83 -0.50
N GLU A 97 10.37 11.94 -1.02
CA GLU A 97 8.91 12.17 -1.12
C GLU A 97 8.24 11.20 -2.09
N GLU A 98 8.87 10.92 -3.25
CA GLU A 98 8.38 9.89 -4.19
C GLU A 98 8.33 8.50 -3.54
N GLU A 99 9.34 8.15 -2.74
CA GLU A 99 9.40 6.89 -2.00
C GLU A 99 8.33 6.84 -0.90
N ALA A 100 8.07 7.95 -0.20
CA ALA A 100 6.95 8.06 0.74
C ALA A 100 5.58 7.89 0.05
N LEU A 101 5.38 8.55 -1.10
CA LEU A 101 4.16 8.40 -1.90
C LEU A 101 3.97 6.95 -2.36
N ARG A 102 5.04 6.26 -2.80
CA ARG A 102 4.98 4.83 -3.14
C ARG A 102 4.53 4.00 -1.95
N ARG A 103 5.13 4.18 -0.76
CA ARG A 103 4.72 3.45 0.46
C ARG A 103 3.26 3.69 0.82
N HIS A 104 2.80 4.94 0.79
CA HIS A 104 1.40 5.27 1.07
C HIS A 104 0.44 4.68 0.04
N SER A 105 0.79 4.74 -1.25
CA SER A 105 0.00 4.12 -2.33
C SER A 105 -0.15 2.62 -2.12
N GLN A 106 0.94 1.91 -1.79
CA GLN A 106 0.90 0.48 -1.51
C GLN A 106 0.13 0.16 -0.22
N ALA A 107 0.21 1.00 0.81
CA ALA A 107 -0.61 0.82 2.02
C ALA A 107 -2.11 0.91 1.69
N ILE A 108 -2.51 1.88 0.86
CA ILE A 108 -3.90 1.99 0.38
C ILE A 108 -4.31 0.76 -0.44
N MET A 109 -3.43 0.20 -1.28
CA MET A 109 -3.72 -1.02 -2.02
C MET A 109 -3.97 -2.22 -1.10
N ARG A 110 -3.16 -2.39 -0.05
CA ARG A 110 -3.39 -3.43 0.98
C ARG A 110 -4.73 -3.25 1.68
N LEU A 111 -5.07 -2.03 2.06
CA LEU A 111 -6.37 -1.73 2.70
C LEU A 111 -7.54 -2.08 1.78
N LYS A 112 -7.46 -1.72 0.49
CA LYS A 112 -8.47 -2.08 -0.51
C LYS A 112 -8.57 -3.58 -0.73
N LEU A 113 -7.44 -4.29 -0.68
CA LEU A 113 -7.40 -5.73 -0.83
C LEU A 113 -8.12 -6.42 0.34
N VAL A 114 -7.82 -5.99 1.58
CA VAL A 114 -8.52 -6.47 2.79
C VAL A 114 -10.02 -6.15 2.75
N GLU A 115 -10.40 -4.93 2.34
CA GLU A 115 -11.80 -4.54 2.20
C GLU A 115 -12.55 -5.39 1.15
N LYS A 116 -11.89 -5.68 0.02
CA LYS A 116 -12.42 -6.56 -1.02
C LYS A 116 -12.59 -7.99 -0.52
N ASP A 117 -11.62 -8.49 0.24
CA ASP A 117 -11.64 -9.83 0.81
C ASP A 117 -12.76 -9.97 1.85
N ILE A 118 -12.92 -9.00 2.74
CA ILE A 118 -14.03 -8.96 3.71
C ILE A 118 -15.39 -8.92 2.99
N SER A 119 -15.55 -8.04 2.00
CA SER A 119 -16.78 -7.97 1.21
C SER A 119 -17.11 -9.33 0.56
N ARG A 120 -16.10 -10.01 -0.01
CA ARG A 120 -16.29 -11.36 -0.59
C ARG A 120 -16.73 -12.38 0.46
N ILE A 121 -16.09 -12.37 1.63
CA ILE A 121 -16.43 -13.24 2.76
C ILE A 121 -17.89 -13.03 3.14
N GLU A 122 -18.33 -11.79 3.38
CA GLU A 122 -19.72 -11.47 3.74
C GLU A 122 -20.74 -11.93 2.67
N GLU A 123 -20.41 -11.75 1.40
CA GLU A 123 -21.29 -12.12 0.29
C GLU A 123 -21.40 -13.64 0.08
N CYS A 124 -20.29 -14.36 0.25
CA CYS A 124 -20.13 -15.74 -0.23
C CYS A 124 -20.02 -16.79 0.89
N MET A 125 -19.95 -16.38 2.15
CA MET A 125 -19.82 -17.30 3.29
C MET A 125 -20.91 -18.38 3.27
N GLY A 126 -20.49 -19.65 3.24
CA GLY A 126 -21.36 -20.83 3.23
C GLY A 126 -22.26 -20.95 1.98
N ARG A 127 -22.04 -20.14 0.95
CA ARG A 127 -22.82 -20.13 -0.29
C ARG A 127 -21.97 -20.65 -1.45
N TYR A 128 -22.60 -21.44 -2.31
CA TYR A 128 -21.98 -21.90 -3.55
C TYR A 128 -22.41 -21.01 -4.71
N SER A 129 -21.46 -20.72 -5.60
CA SER A 129 -21.68 -19.94 -6.81
C SER A 129 -20.74 -20.40 -7.92
N ILE A 130 -20.90 -19.86 -9.13
CA ILE A 130 -19.96 -20.05 -10.23
C ILE A 130 -19.12 -18.79 -10.36
N ARG A 131 -17.79 -18.93 -10.36
CA ARG A 131 -16.84 -17.83 -10.59
C ARG A 131 -15.67 -18.30 -11.42
N LYS A 132 -15.01 -17.39 -12.14
CA LYS A 132 -13.73 -17.69 -12.78
C LYS A 132 -12.62 -17.78 -11.73
N PHE A 133 -11.67 -18.68 -11.94
CA PHE A 133 -10.43 -18.67 -11.19
C PHE A 133 -9.71 -17.31 -11.36
N PRO A 134 -9.06 -16.76 -10.33
CA PRO A 134 -8.52 -15.40 -10.37
C PRO A 134 -7.50 -15.20 -11.48
N LYS A 135 -7.60 -14.06 -12.19
CA LYS A 135 -6.59 -13.60 -13.15
C LYS A 135 -5.33 -13.12 -12.42
N ALA A 136 -4.30 -13.95 -12.41
CA ALA A 136 -3.09 -13.69 -11.64
C ALA A 136 -1.82 -14.12 -12.38
N TYR A 137 -0.71 -13.45 -12.04
CA TYR A 137 0.62 -13.96 -12.33
C TYR A 137 0.93 -15.14 -11.41
N VAL A 138 1.41 -16.24 -11.99
CA VAL A 138 1.94 -17.37 -11.23
C VAL A 138 3.38 -17.07 -10.87
N MET A 139 3.59 -16.61 -9.63
CA MET A 139 4.88 -16.17 -9.12
C MET A 139 5.80 -17.35 -8.80
N ALA A 140 5.21 -18.44 -8.33
CA ALA A 140 5.89 -19.72 -8.08
C ALA A 140 4.88 -20.86 -8.03
N THR A 141 5.35 -22.06 -8.37
CA THR A 141 4.68 -23.33 -8.09
C THR A 141 5.58 -24.10 -7.15
N CYS A 142 5.09 -24.37 -5.95
CA CYS A 142 5.83 -24.98 -4.85
C CYS A 142 5.26 -26.37 -4.56
N SER A 143 6.10 -27.26 -4.04
CA SER A 143 5.72 -28.62 -3.65
C SER A 143 4.81 -28.67 -2.43
N ASP A 144 4.90 -27.67 -1.55
CA ASP A 144 4.08 -27.53 -0.34
C ASP A 144 4.03 -26.06 0.11
N LEU A 145 3.19 -25.79 1.12
CA LEU A 145 3.03 -24.46 1.70
C LEU A 145 4.32 -23.91 2.32
N GLN A 146 5.19 -24.76 2.87
CA GLN A 146 6.42 -24.34 3.52
C GLN A 146 7.44 -23.80 2.51
N GLU A 147 7.57 -24.46 1.36
CA GLU A 147 8.33 -23.96 0.22
C GLU A 147 7.70 -22.68 -0.34
N GLY A 148 6.37 -22.63 -0.40
CA GLY A 148 5.62 -21.42 -0.72
C GLY A 148 6.03 -20.23 0.16
N LEU A 149 5.99 -20.38 1.48
CA LEU A 149 6.34 -19.33 2.44
C LEU A 149 7.79 -18.86 2.26
N ARG A 150 8.75 -19.78 2.12
CA ARG A 150 10.17 -19.42 1.86
C ARG A 150 10.32 -18.61 0.57
N THR A 151 9.61 -19.02 -0.48
CA THR A 151 9.63 -18.34 -1.78
C THR A 151 9.01 -16.95 -1.68
N TRP A 152 7.87 -16.84 -1.01
CA TRP A 152 7.20 -15.57 -0.73
C TRP A 152 8.10 -14.60 0.03
N PHE A 153 8.74 -15.02 1.13
CA PHE A 153 9.67 -14.16 1.89
C PHE A 153 10.83 -13.64 1.02
N LYS A 154 11.36 -14.47 0.13
CA LYS A 154 12.42 -14.07 -0.80
C LYS A 154 11.93 -13.05 -1.83
N LEU A 155 10.72 -13.23 -2.37
CA LEU A 155 10.15 -12.32 -3.37
C LEU A 155 9.73 -10.98 -2.73
N SER A 156 9.03 -11.02 -1.61
CA SER A 156 8.50 -9.82 -0.93
C SER A 156 9.60 -8.96 -0.30
N SER A 157 10.73 -9.55 0.10
CA SER A 157 11.90 -8.79 0.57
C SER A 157 12.69 -8.10 -0.55
N THR A 158 12.49 -8.49 -1.81
CA THR A 158 13.26 -7.97 -2.95
C THR A 158 12.46 -7.03 -3.84
N ILE A 159 11.15 -7.21 -3.95
CA ILE A 159 10.28 -6.38 -4.79
C ILE A 159 9.13 -5.84 -3.92
N PRO A 160 9.12 -4.52 -3.64
CA PRO A 160 8.06 -3.90 -2.86
C PRO A 160 6.68 -4.14 -3.45
N GLY A 161 5.74 -4.59 -2.62
CA GLY A 161 4.36 -4.86 -2.99
C GLY A 161 4.06 -6.32 -3.30
N LEU A 162 5.06 -7.18 -3.51
CA LEU A 162 4.82 -8.63 -3.71
C LEU A 162 4.35 -9.35 -2.44
N ASP A 163 4.41 -8.72 -1.28
CA ASP A 163 3.76 -9.22 -0.07
C ASP A 163 2.24 -9.36 -0.21
N MET A 164 1.61 -8.67 -1.17
CA MET A 164 0.19 -8.79 -1.51
C MET A 164 -0.15 -10.02 -2.40
N SER A 165 0.71 -11.03 -2.42
CA SER A 165 0.45 -12.30 -3.11
C SER A 165 -0.26 -13.30 -2.22
N TYR A 166 -1.01 -14.20 -2.86
CA TYR A 166 -1.87 -15.20 -2.22
C TYR A 166 -1.33 -16.60 -2.40
N PHE A 167 -1.55 -17.45 -1.41
CA PHE A 167 -1.24 -18.88 -1.46
C PHE A 167 -2.49 -19.66 -1.84
N TYR A 168 -2.45 -20.31 -3.00
CA TYR A 168 -3.48 -21.26 -3.41
C TYR A 168 -2.93 -22.67 -3.33
N ASN A 169 -3.31 -23.40 -2.29
CA ASN A 169 -3.02 -24.82 -2.15
C ASN A 169 -3.82 -25.59 -3.20
N MET A 170 -3.15 -26.49 -3.92
CA MET A 170 -3.73 -27.36 -4.92
C MET A 170 -4.00 -28.71 -4.27
N LEU A 171 -5.24 -29.19 -4.38
CA LEU A 171 -5.63 -30.50 -3.89
C LEU A 171 -6.26 -31.33 -5.02
N THR A 172 -6.22 -32.65 -4.85
CA THR A 172 -6.91 -33.62 -5.70
C THR A 172 -7.94 -34.36 -4.86
N TYR A 173 -9.21 -34.25 -5.27
CA TYR A 173 -10.33 -34.96 -4.68
C TYR A 173 -10.72 -36.14 -5.57
N THR A 174 -10.60 -37.37 -5.06
CA THR A 174 -10.86 -38.60 -5.82
C THR A 174 -12.24 -39.20 -5.55
N GLY A 175 -13.03 -38.58 -4.65
CA GLY A 175 -14.26 -39.17 -4.13
C GLY A 175 -14.06 -40.05 -2.90
N GLU A 176 -12.83 -40.46 -2.62
CA GLU A 176 -12.46 -41.26 -1.44
C GLU A 176 -11.41 -40.56 -0.58
N ASP A 177 -10.56 -39.73 -1.19
CA ASP A 177 -9.50 -38.99 -0.51
C ASP A 177 -9.39 -37.54 -1.02
N LEU A 178 -8.70 -36.71 -0.24
CA LEU A 178 -8.34 -35.35 -0.56
C LEU A 178 -6.84 -35.14 -0.32
N GLU A 179 -6.07 -35.19 -1.40
CA GLU A 179 -4.60 -35.15 -1.35
C GLU A 179 -4.07 -33.77 -1.73
N GLU A 180 -3.16 -33.21 -0.92
CA GLU A 180 -2.40 -32.00 -1.29
C GLU A 180 -1.39 -32.31 -2.41
N LYS A 181 -1.32 -31.41 -3.40
CA LYS A 181 -0.41 -31.51 -4.55
C LYS A 181 0.62 -30.39 -4.61
N GLY A 182 0.49 -29.37 -3.76
CA GLY A 182 1.42 -28.26 -3.61
C GLY A 182 0.73 -26.91 -3.53
N THR A 183 1.48 -25.84 -3.73
CA THR A 183 1.00 -24.46 -3.51
C THR A 183 1.39 -23.56 -4.67
N LEU A 184 0.44 -22.78 -5.16
CA LEU A 184 0.68 -21.69 -6.09
C LEU A 184 0.82 -20.39 -5.32
N LEU A 185 1.86 -19.62 -5.64
CA LEU A 185 1.94 -18.23 -5.22
C LEU A 185 1.40 -17.34 -6.34
N LEU A 186 0.26 -16.68 -6.09
CA LEU A 186 -0.44 -15.88 -7.09
C LEU A 186 -0.38 -14.39 -6.75
N PHE A 187 -0.07 -13.57 -7.75
CA PHE A 187 -0.16 -12.11 -7.63
C PHE A 187 -1.20 -11.59 -8.62
N TYR A 188 -2.29 -11.01 -8.13
CA TYR A 188 -3.39 -10.57 -8.98
C TYR A 188 -2.95 -9.50 -9.98
N GLU A 189 -3.36 -9.64 -11.24
CA GLU A 189 -2.96 -8.74 -12.33
C GLU A 189 -3.30 -7.27 -12.02
N GLU A 190 -4.47 -7.02 -11.42
CA GLU A 190 -4.95 -5.67 -11.10
C GLU A 190 -4.00 -4.89 -10.16
N LEU A 191 -3.17 -5.60 -9.40
CA LEU A 191 -2.19 -5.02 -8.46
C LEU A 191 -0.86 -4.65 -9.14
N GLU A 192 -0.63 -5.02 -10.41
CA GLU A 192 0.62 -4.73 -11.15
C GLU A 192 0.95 -3.24 -11.12
N LYS A 193 -0.06 -2.37 -11.20
CA LYS A 193 0.10 -0.89 -11.16
C LYS A 193 0.71 -0.39 -9.85
N GLY A 194 0.65 -1.19 -8.78
CA GLY A 194 1.24 -0.90 -7.48
C GLY A 194 2.69 -1.32 -7.33
N LEU A 195 3.23 -2.02 -8.32
CA LEU A 195 4.60 -2.50 -8.29
C LEU A 195 5.56 -1.46 -8.88
N GLY A 196 6.80 -1.51 -8.39
CA GLY A 196 7.90 -0.70 -8.91
C GLY A 196 8.44 -1.24 -10.24
N ARG A 197 9.46 -0.55 -10.77
CA ARG A 197 10.11 -0.92 -12.04
C ARG A 197 10.88 -2.24 -11.96
N GLU A 198 11.12 -2.73 -10.75
CA GLU A 198 11.78 -3.97 -10.41
C GLU A 198 10.95 -5.20 -10.79
N PHE A 199 9.62 -5.06 -10.86
CA PHE A 199 8.76 -6.14 -11.29
C PHE A 199 8.81 -6.31 -12.81
N ASN A 200 9.24 -7.48 -13.25
CA ASN A 200 9.23 -7.85 -14.66
C ASN A 200 8.18 -8.92 -14.94
N ARG A 201 7.02 -8.50 -15.46
CA ARG A 201 5.91 -9.39 -15.81
C ARG A 201 6.25 -10.49 -16.81
N SER A 202 7.25 -10.30 -17.68
CA SER A 202 7.58 -11.32 -18.69
C SER A 202 8.19 -12.59 -18.10
N ARG A 203 8.57 -12.56 -16.82
CA ARG A 203 9.07 -13.73 -16.08
C ARG A 203 7.97 -14.68 -15.64
N TYR A 204 6.71 -14.24 -15.64
CA TYR A 204 5.60 -14.97 -15.06
C TYR A 204 4.53 -15.21 -16.12
N HIS A 205 4.01 -16.43 -16.17
CA HIS A 205 2.82 -16.72 -16.96
C HIS A 205 1.56 -16.39 -16.16
N MET A 206 0.43 -16.28 -16.86
CA MET A 206 -0.88 -16.02 -16.26
C MET A 206 -1.64 -17.33 -16.01
N THR A 207 -2.50 -17.32 -15.02
CA THR A 207 -3.51 -18.36 -14.77
C THR A 207 -4.47 -18.56 -15.96
N GLU A 208 -5.00 -19.77 -16.14
CA GLU A 208 -5.93 -20.14 -17.23
C GLU A 208 -7.42 -19.75 -17.00
N GLU A 209 -7.76 -19.10 -15.88
CA GLU A 209 -9.10 -18.58 -15.53
C GLU A 209 -10.32 -19.50 -15.83
N PRO A 210 -10.29 -20.82 -15.52
CA PRO A 210 -11.44 -21.69 -15.76
C PRO A 210 -12.68 -21.26 -14.97
N GLU A 211 -13.88 -21.64 -15.43
CA GLU A 211 -15.08 -21.57 -14.60
C GLU A 211 -14.97 -22.60 -13.47
N CYS A 212 -15.24 -22.15 -12.25
CA CYS A 212 -15.15 -22.93 -11.04
C CYS A 212 -16.46 -22.85 -10.27
N ILE A 213 -16.82 -23.94 -9.61
CA ILE A 213 -17.66 -23.85 -8.41
C ILE A 213 -16.83 -23.09 -7.37
N TYR A 214 -17.46 -22.19 -6.66
CA TYR A 214 -16.82 -21.27 -5.73
C TYR A 214 -17.59 -21.19 -4.42
N THR A 215 -16.87 -21.18 -3.30
CA THR A 215 -17.43 -20.92 -1.98
C THR A 215 -16.37 -20.35 -1.04
N ILE A 216 -16.83 -19.72 0.04
CA ILE A 216 -16.00 -19.40 1.20
C ILE A 216 -16.56 -20.15 2.40
N MET A 217 -15.69 -20.82 3.16
CA MET A 217 -16.07 -21.57 4.36
C MET A 217 -15.17 -21.22 5.55
N GLU A 218 -15.74 -21.23 6.75
CA GLU A 218 -14.96 -21.18 7.99
C GLU A 218 -14.37 -22.55 8.31
N SER A 219 -13.13 -22.56 8.80
CA SER A 219 -12.43 -23.76 9.23
C SER A 219 -11.55 -23.49 10.44
N GLU A 220 -11.27 -24.52 11.23
CA GLU A 220 -10.21 -24.50 12.25
C GLU A 220 -8.85 -24.94 11.66
N ASN A 221 -8.83 -25.37 10.41
CA ASN A 221 -7.64 -25.77 9.66
C ASN A 221 -7.38 -24.83 8.48
N THR A 222 -6.12 -24.72 8.06
CA THR A 222 -5.69 -23.89 6.92
C THR A 222 -6.01 -24.51 5.55
N LEU A 223 -6.53 -25.74 5.52
CA LEU A 223 -6.98 -26.45 4.33
C LEU A 223 -8.42 -26.92 4.50
N PRO A 224 -9.19 -27.03 3.41
CA PRO A 224 -10.53 -27.59 3.46
C PRO A 224 -10.44 -29.08 3.77
N ASP A 225 -11.42 -29.58 4.52
CA ASP A 225 -11.55 -31.01 4.76
C ASP A 225 -12.32 -31.71 3.63
N PHE A 226 -12.35 -33.04 3.70
CA PHE A 226 -13.03 -33.88 2.73
C PHE A 226 -14.54 -33.57 2.63
N ASP A 227 -15.21 -33.31 3.75
CA ASP A 227 -16.66 -33.08 3.79
C ASP A 227 -17.05 -31.74 3.12
N MET A 228 -16.23 -30.70 3.30
CA MET A 228 -16.39 -29.43 2.60
C MET A 228 -16.38 -29.61 1.08
N ILE A 229 -15.39 -30.35 0.55
CA ILE A 229 -15.26 -30.61 -0.88
C ILE A 229 -16.36 -31.57 -1.37
N HIS A 230 -16.70 -32.58 -0.58
CA HIS A 230 -17.78 -33.51 -0.92
C HIS A 230 -19.12 -32.78 -1.10
N LYS A 231 -19.48 -31.86 -0.20
CA LYS A 231 -20.68 -31.02 -0.32
C LYS A 231 -20.65 -30.11 -1.55
N MET A 232 -19.47 -29.60 -1.91
CA MET A 232 -19.26 -28.80 -3.12
C MET A 232 -19.54 -29.61 -4.40
N VAL A 233 -19.09 -30.87 -4.45
CA VAL A 233 -19.38 -31.81 -5.54
C VAL A 233 -20.88 -32.16 -5.61
N GLN A 234 -21.51 -32.42 -4.47
CA GLN A 234 -22.97 -32.67 -4.41
C GLN A 234 -23.77 -31.47 -4.94
N TRP A 235 -23.36 -30.25 -4.57
CA TRP A 235 -23.97 -29.03 -5.10
C TRP A 235 -23.79 -28.92 -6.62
N ALA A 236 -22.60 -29.22 -7.13
CA ALA A 236 -22.31 -29.19 -8.57
C ALA A 236 -23.22 -30.13 -9.37
N HIS A 237 -23.34 -31.39 -8.94
CA HIS A 237 -24.19 -32.38 -9.60
C HIS A 237 -25.67 -31.98 -9.58
N LYS A 238 -26.15 -31.41 -8.47
CA LYS A 238 -27.52 -30.87 -8.37
C LYS A 238 -27.80 -29.76 -9.39
N HIS A 239 -26.76 -29.06 -9.86
CA HIS A 239 -26.85 -27.99 -10.85
C HIS A 239 -26.38 -28.42 -12.25
N GLY A 240 -26.21 -29.73 -12.49
CA GLY A 240 -25.83 -30.27 -13.80
C GLY A 240 -24.41 -29.91 -14.23
N LEU A 241 -23.51 -29.69 -13.27
CA LEU A 241 -22.10 -29.40 -13.51
C LEU A 241 -21.27 -30.64 -13.19
N GLU A 242 -20.24 -30.91 -14.00
CA GLU A 242 -19.30 -32.01 -13.78
C GLU A 242 -17.98 -31.46 -13.21
N PRO A 243 -17.79 -31.47 -11.88
CA PRO A 243 -16.57 -30.96 -11.27
C PRO A 243 -15.36 -31.80 -11.67
N THR A 244 -14.22 -31.15 -11.85
CA THR A 244 -12.93 -31.85 -11.98
C THR A 244 -12.42 -32.27 -10.61
N GLU A 245 -11.47 -33.21 -10.57
CA GLU A 245 -10.81 -33.63 -9.33
C GLU A 245 -9.94 -32.52 -8.70
N ARG A 246 -9.67 -31.43 -9.42
CA ARG A 246 -8.78 -30.36 -8.95
C ARG A 246 -9.52 -29.40 -8.04
N VAL A 247 -8.91 -29.07 -6.90
CA VAL A 247 -9.38 -28.05 -5.98
C VAL A 247 -8.26 -27.05 -5.73
N TYR A 248 -8.60 -25.77 -5.68
CA TYR A 248 -7.72 -24.71 -5.21
C TYR A 248 -8.30 -24.12 -3.94
N ALA A 249 -7.49 -24.01 -2.89
CA ALA A 249 -7.89 -23.44 -1.61
C ALA A 249 -6.91 -22.35 -1.16
N ASN A 250 -7.44 -21.20 -0.77
CA ASN A 250 -6.68 -20.07 -0.25
C ASN A 250 -7.22 -19.70 1.13
N ASP A 251 -6.35 -19.53 2.11
CA ASP A 251 -6.71 -18.90 3.38
C ASP A 251 -6.73 -17.38 3.18
N MET A 252 -7.92 -16.81 2.98
CA MET A 252 -8.06 -15.38 2.71
C MET A 252 -7.69 -14.53 3.93
N THR A 253 -8.12 -14.97 5.10
CA THR A 253 -7.92 -14.26 6.36
C THR A 253 -8.19 -15.19 7.54
N SER A 254 -7.55 -14.88 8.66
CA SER A 254 -7.70 -15.64 9.89
C SER A 254 -8.07 -14.72 11.07
N PHE A 255 -9.00 -15.18 11.89
CA PHE A 255 -9.40 -14.53 13.14
C PHE A 255 -8.82 -15.29 14.32
N PHE A 256 -7.99 -14.62 15.11
CA PHE A 256 -7.30 -15.20 16.26
C PHE A 256 -8.03 -14.82 17.56
N ALA A 257 -8.84 -15.73 18.10
CA ALA A 257 -9.40 -15.61 19.44
C ALA A 257 -8.51 -16.33 20.47
N LYS A 258 -8.76 -16.07 21.76
CA LYS A 258 -7.92 -16.59 22.87
C LYS A 258 -7.90 -18.13 22.92
N ASP A 259 -8.96 -18.77 22.47
CA ASP A 259 -9.24 -20.20 22.58
C ASP A 259 -9.38 -20.88 21.21
N ARG A 260 -9.55 -20.11 20.12
CA ARG A 260 -9.74 -20.66 18.78
C ARG A 260 -9.19 -19.73 17.71
N THR A 261 -8.58 -20.32 16.68
CA THR A 261 -8.31 -19.63 15.41
C THR A 261 -9.31 -20.09 14.38
N THR A 262 -9.90 -19.14 13.65
CA THR A 262 -10.84 -19.44 12.55
C THR A 262 -10.28 -18.88 11.25
N TYR A 263 -10.22 -19.73 10.23
CA TYR A 263 -9.74 -19.43 8.88
C TYR A 263 -10.92 -19.27 7.94
N CYS A 264 -10.88 -18.27 7.06
CA CYS A 264 -11.85 -18.14 5.96
C CYS A 264 -11.22 -18.69 4.68
N LEU A 265 -11.60 -19.92 4.35
CA LEU A 265 -11.08 -20.65 3.21
C LEU A 265 -11.87 -20.30 1.95
N GLU A 266 -11.22 -19.71 0.97
CA GLU A 266 -11.73 -19.51 -0.38
C GLU A 266 -11.42 -20.74 -1.23
N ILE A 267 -12.45 -21.36 -1.79
CA ILE A 267 -12.33 -22.64 -2.46
C ILE A 267 -12.85 -22.52 -3.90
N TYR A 268 -12.04 -22.95 -4.85
CA TYR A 268 -12.38 -23.06 -6.27
C TYR A 268 -12.24 -24.51 -6.73
N MET A 269 -13.28 -25.04 -7.38
CA MET A 269 -13.24 -26.35 -8.04
C MET A 269 -13.64 -26.18 -9.50
N PRO A 270 -12.70 -26.25 -10.46
CA PRO A 270 -13.02 -26.19 -11.88
C PRO A 270 -14.02 -27.27 -12.26
N PHE A 271 -14.91 -26.97 -13.21
CA PHE A 271 -15.88 -27.94 -13.73
C PHE A 271 -15.93 -27.91 -15.26
N LYS A 272 -16.51 -28.96 -15.84
CA LYS A 272 -16.90 -29.00 -17.25
C LYS A 272 -18.42 -28.89 -17.34
N ARG A 273 -18.91 -28.17 -18.34
CA ARG A 273 -20.35 -28.18 -18.67
C ARG A 273 -20.65 -29.50 -19.37
N ILE A 274 -21.67 -30.21 -18.88
CA ILE A 274 -22.20 -31.38 -19.58
C ILE A 274 -22.74 -30.84 -20.91
N ALA A 275 -22.21 -31.30 -22.03
CA ALA A 275 -22.76 -30.96 -23.34
C ALA A 275 -24.22 -31.45 -23.35
N SER A 276 -25.17 -30.55 -23.60
CA SER A 276 -26.56 -30.96 -23.83
C SER A 276 -26.56 -32.01 -24.95
N PRO A 277 -27.23 -33.16 -24.78
CA PRO A 277 -27.42 -34.06 -25.90
C PRO A 277 -28.18 -33.30 -26.99
N VAL A 278 -27.56 -33.24 -28.18
CA VAL A 278 -28.15 -32.68 -29.40
C VAL A 278 -29.36 -33.52 -29.81
#